data_AF-A0A7S4ETA4-F1
#
_entry.id   AF-A0A7S4ETA4-F1
#
_cell.length_a   1.000
_cell.length_b   1.000
_cell.length_c   1.000
_cell.angle_alpha   90.00
_cell.angle_beta   90.00
_cell.angle_gamma   90.00
#
_symmetry.space_group_name_H-M   'P 1'
#
loop_
_entity.id
_entity.type
_entity.pdbx_description
1 polymer ?
#
loop_
_entity_poly.entity_id
_entity_poly.type
_entity_poly.pdbx_seq_one_letter_code
_entity_poly.pdbx_strand_id
1 'polypeptide(L)'
;VAAMTDLPVVICGAGVIGVSIAYQLGLRGVRSTLVDKVGLCPAASGKAGGFLALDWNDGSSVGPLSRRSFELHQHLADTLPGDTGYRRLTCSAVAVGGGGRRSPAQKKLDRVEWADFGVVGEQSMGDESSIAQVHPRLLTEALFSAAKNNGATLTVGEVDGFVYGQGTGEDAGGGDGG
;
A
#
# COMPACT_ATOMS: atom_id res chain seq x y z
N VAL A 1 11.03 -7.93 30.97
CA VAL A 1 10.63 -7.70 29.56
C VAL A 1 10.12 -9.03 29.04
N ALA A 2 8.81 -9.18 28.90
CA ALA A 2 8.23 -10.42 28.38
C ALA A 2 8.72 -10.62 26.94
N ALA A 3 9.07 -11.86 26.61
CA ALA A 3 9.88 -12.19 25.47
C ALA A 3 9.19 -11.80 24.14
N MET A 4 9.86 -11.00 23.31
CA MET A 4 9.48 -10.76 21.91
C MET A 4 9.57 -12.05 21.03
N THR A 5 9.71 -13.23 21.63
CA THR A 5 10.37 -14.40 21.01
C THR A 5 9.49 -15.60 20.69
N ASP A 6 8.16 -15.53 20.79
CA ASP A 6 7.29 -16.67 20.42
C ASP A 6 6.71 -16.56 19.00
N LEU A 7 6.97 -15.47 18.29
CA LEU A 7 6.50 -15.25 16.91
C LEU A 7 7.67 -15.35 15.92
N PRO A 8 7.55 -16.18 14.86
CA PRO A 8 8.66 -16.49 13.96
C PRO A 8 9.09 -15.34 13.06
N VAL A 9 8.26 -14.29 12.92
CA VAL A 9 8.50 -13.18 12.00
C VAL A 9 8.31 -11.84 12.69
N VAL A 10 9.32 -10.98 12.59
CA VAL A 10 9.26 -9.57 13.00
C VAL A 10 9.30 -8.70 11.75
N ILE A 11 8.39 -7.72 11.66
CA ILE A 11 8.26 -6.79 10.55
C ILE A 11 8.58 -5.38 11.07
N CYS A 12 9.66 -4.79 10.58
CA CYS A 12 10.09 -3.44 10.97
C CYS A 12 9.35 -2.40 10.12
N GLY A 13 8.31 -1.80 10.70
CA GLY A 13 7.47 -0.75 10.11
C GLY A 13 6.01 -1.17 9.96
N ALA A 14 5.08 -0.34 10.44
CA ALA A 14 3.64 -0.57 10.38
C ALA A 14 2.95 0.36 9.37
N GLY A 15 3.63 0.66 8.26
CA GLY A 15 3.04 1.26 7.06
C GLY A 15 2.30 0.23 6.18
N VAL A 16 1.78 0.68 5.04
CA VAL A 16 0.96 -0.14 4.14
C VAL A 16 1.67 -1.42 3.68
N ILE A 17 2.98 -1.35 3.45
CA ILE A 17 3.79 -2.51 3.06
C ILE A 17 3.90 -3.52 4.20
N GLY A 18 4.22 -3.05 5.42
CA GLY A 18 4.36 -3.92 6.58
C GLY A 18 3.07 -4.65 6.93
N VAL A 19 1.93 -3.94 6.92
CA VAL A 19 0.63 -4.58 7.18
C VAL A 19 0.20 -5.50 6.05
N SER A 20 0.57 -5.22 4.80
CA SER A 20 0.31 -6.12 3.67
C SER A 20 1.08 -7.42 3.82
N ILE A 21 2.34 -7.36 4.24
CA ILE A 21 3.16 -8.53 4.54
C ILE A 21 2.52 -9.33 5.68
N ALA A 22 2.17 -8.67 6.79
CA ALA A 22 1.55 -9.32 7.94
C ALA A 22 0.22 -10.01 7.58
N TYR A 23 -0.63 -9.34 6.80
CA TYR A 23 -1.89 -9.90 6.30
C TYR A 23 -1.64 -11.16 5.47
N GLN A 24 -0.71 -11.08 4.50
CA GLN A 24 -0.36 -12.20 3.64
C GLN A 24 0.28 -13.38 4.39
N LEU A 25 1.09 -13.12 5.42
CA LEU A 25 1.62 -14.16 6.30
C LEU A 25 0.50 -14.81 7.12
N GLY A 26 -0.42 -14.02 7.65
CA GLY A 26 -1.58 -14.51 8.41
C GLY A 26 -2.47 -15.45 7.60
N LEU A 27 -2.72 -15.13 6.33
CA LEU A 27 -3.45 -16.03 5.40
C LEU A 27 -2.77 -17.40 5.20
N ARG A 28 -1.46 -17.49 5.48
CA ARG A 28 -0.66 -18.73 5.40
C ARG A 28 -0.41 -19.36 6.78
N GLY A 29 -1.11 -18.89 7.82
CA GLY A 29 -0.95 -19.38 9.20
C GLY A 29 0.33 -18.93 9.89
N VAL A 30 1.07 -17.98 9.32
CA VAL A 30 2.32 -17.45 9.91
C VAL A 30 2.01 -16.20 10.71
N ARG A 31 2.17 -16.31 12.04
CA ARG A 31 2.03 -15.18 12.96
C ARG A 31 3.22 -14.22 12.86
N SER A 32 2.99 -12.93 13.05
CA SER A 32 4.04 -11.90 12.95
C SER A 32 3.85 -10.77 13.97
N THR A 33 4.96 -10.10 14.31
CA THR A 33 4.96 -8.88 15.11
C THR A 33 5.41 -7.71 14.25
N LEU A 34 4.56 -6.72 14.05
CA LEU A 34 4.97 -5.43 13.48
C LEU A 34 5.54 -4.56 14.59
N VAL A 35 6.66 -3.88 14.32
CA VAL A 35 7.26 -2.89 15.21
C VAL A 35 7.34 -1.56 14.49
N ASP A 36 6.76 -0.51 15.06
CA ASP A 36 6.82 0.84 14.48
C ASP A 36 7.04 1.88 15.57
N LYS A 37 7.87 2.89 15.27
CA LYS A 37 8.28 3.92 16.23
C LYS A 37 7.11 4.72 16.79
N VAL A 38 6.06 4.91 15.99
CA VAL A 38 4.90 5.74 16.36
C VAL A 38 3.62 4.92 16.41
N GLY A 39 3.50 3.88 15.59
CA GLY A 39 2.34 3.00 15.58
C GLY A 39 1.85 2.73 14.16
N LEU A 40 0.55 2.54 13.99
CA LEU A 40 -0.03 2.17 12.70
C LEU A 40 -0.08 3.36 11.75
N CYS A 41 0.53 3.21 10.56
CA CYS A 41 0.40 4.15 9.45
C CYS A 41 0.73 5.65 9.72
N PRO A 42 1.79 6.01 10.49
CA PRO A 42 2.02 7.38 10.96
C PRO A 42 2.57 8.33 9.87
N ALA A 43 3.23 7.78 8.85
CA ALA A 43 4.02 8.51 7.86
C ALA A 43 3.34 8.54 6.48
N ALA A 44 4.10 8.29 5.40
CA ALA A 44 3.64 8.39 4.02
C ALA A 44 2.36 7.59 3.76
N SER A 45 2.26 6.36 4.28
CA SER A 45 1.09 5.51 4.11
C SER A 45 -0.19 6.11 4.68
N GLY A 46 -0.13 7.00 5.67
CA GLY A 46 -1.31 7.64 6.27
C GLY A 46 -1.65 8.99 5.66
N LYS A 47 -0.81 9.49 4.75
CA LYS A 47 -0.88 10.85 4.17
C LYS A 47 -0.83 10.87 2.64
N ALA A 48 -0.68 9.71 2.00
CA ALA A 48 -0.66 9.59 0.55
C ALA A 48 -2.01 9.96 -0.08
N GLY A 49 -2.01 10.25 -1.39
CA GLY A 49 -3.23 10.50 -2.16
C GLY A 49 -4.00 9.23 -2.56
N GLY A 50 -3.42 8.04 -2.36
CA GLY A 50 -4.08 6.75 -2.61
C GLY A 50 -4.44 6.44 -4.06
N PHE A 51 -3.88 7.17 -5.02
CA PHE A 51 -4.18 7.04 -6.44
C PHE A 51 -3.56 5.77 -7.04
N LEU A 52 -4.34 5.07 -7.86
CA LEU A 52 -3.99 3.81 -8.51
C LEU A 52 -4.25 3.94 -10.00
N ALA A 53 -3.25 3.60 -10.82
CA ALA A 53 -3.38 3.50 -12.25
C ALA A 53 -2.96 2.10 -12.71
N LEU A 54 -3.80 1.48 -13.53
CA LEU A 54 -3.63 0.11 -14.01
C LEU A 54 -2.39 -0.03 -14.90
N ASP A 55 -2.20 0.92 -15.81
CA ASP A 55 -1.37 0.78 -17.02
C ASP A 55 -0.24 1.83 -17.13
N TRP A 56 -0.19 2.82 -16.24
CA TRP A 56 0.84 3.89 -16.30
C TRP A 56 2.29 3.38 -16.16
N ASN A 57 2.48 2.16 -15.67
CA ASN A 57 3.79 1.53 -15.51
C ASN A 57 4.07 0.42 -16.53
N ASP A 58 3.22 0.21 -17.54
CA ASP A 58 3.35 -0.90 -18.50
C ASP A 58 4.66 -0.89 -19.30
N GLY A 59 5.21 0.29 -19.55
CA GLY A 59 6.50 0.46 -20.23
C GLY A 59 7.72 0.15 -19.37
N SER A 60 7.54 -0.27 -18.11
CA SER A 60 8.61 -0.51 -17.15
C SER A 60 8.71 -1.97 -16.73
N SER A 61 9.82 -2.34 -16.10
CA SER A 61 10.01 -3.69 -15.52
C SER A 61 8.98 -4.04 -14.43
N VAL A 62 8.29 -3.05 -13.85
CA VAL A 62 7.26 -3.24 -12.81
C VAL A 62 5.82 -3.18 -13.35
N GLY A 63 5.64 -3.14 -14.68
CA GLY A 63 4.31 -3.15 -15.32
C GLY A 63 3.41 -4.30 -14.86
N PRO A 64 3.86 -5.58 -14.94
CA PRO A 64 3.08 -6.73 -14.47
C PRO A 64 2.68 -6.63 -12.99
N LEU A 65 3.58 -6.12 -12.15
CA LEU A 65 3.30 -5.90 -10.72
C LEU A 65 2.23 -4.81 -10.52
N SER A 66 2.29 -3.73 -11.29
CA SER A 66 1.33 -2.62 -11.20
C SER A 66 -0.07 -3.07 -11.59
N ARG A 67 -0.20 -3.83 -12.69
CA ARG A 67 -1.47 -4.42 -13.11
C ARG A 67 -2.04 -5.36 -12.05
N ARG A 68 -1.20 -6.26 -11.52
CA ARG A 68 -1.63 -7.18 -10.46
C ARG A 68 -2.03 -6.46 -9.18
N SER A 69 -1.29 -5.42 -8.81
CA SER A 69 -1.58 -4.57 -7.65
C SER A 69 -2.95 -3.89 -7.82
N PHE A 70 -3.23 -3.33 -9.00
CA PHE A 70 -4.49 -2.66 -9.27
C PHE A 70 -5.72 -3.58 -9.08
N GLU A 71 -5.68 -4.79 -9.64
CA GLU A 71 -6.72 -5.81 -9.43
C GLU A 71 -6.85 -6.19 -7.95
N LEU A 72 -5.71 -6.36 -7.26
CA LEU A 72 -5.68 -6.77 -5.87
C LEU A 72 -6.35 -5.73 -4.95
N HIS A 73 -6.26 -4.43 -5.25
CA HIS A 73 -6.90 -3.40 -4.42
C HIS A 73 -8.43 -3.52 -4.43
N GLN A 74 -9.04 -3.88 -5.56
CA GLN A 74 -10.48 -4.16 -5.61
C GLN A 74 -10.81 -5.40 -4.78
N HIS A 75 -10.07 -6.49 -4.99
CA HIS A 75 -10.27 -7.72 -4.23
C HIS A 75 -10.14 -7.50 -2.72
N LEU A 76 -9.17 -6.68 -2.28
CA LEU A 76 -9.00 -6.33 -0.87
C LEU A 76 -10.18 -5.50 -0.35
N ALA A 77 -10.69 -4.56 -1.14
CA ALA A 77 -11.88 -3.80 -0.78
C ALA A 77 -13.12 -4.69 -0.60
N ASP A 78 -13.23 -5.74 -1.42
CA ASP A 78 -14.36 -6.68 -1.38
C ASP A 78 -14.24 -7.69 -0.21
N THR A 79 -13.02 -7.96 0.27
CA THR A 79 -12.76 -9.07 1.23
C THR A 79 -12.35 -8.64 2.62
N LEU A 80 -11.73 -7.47 2.77
CA LEU A 80 -11.28 -7.01 4.09
C LEU A 80 -12.47 -6.57 4.95
N PRO A 81 -12.38 -6.77 6.28
CA PRO A 81 -13.35 -6.20 7.19
C PRO A 81 -13.19 -4.68 7.25
N GLY A 82 -14.24 -3.94 6.91
CA GLY A 82 -14.28 -2.48 6.99
C GLY A 82 -14.10 -1.78 5.65
N ASP A 83 -14.31 -0.46 5.66
CA ASP A 83 -14.15 0.37 4.48
C ASP A 83 -12.66 0.60 4.17
N THR A 84 -12.28 0.51 2.90
CA THR A 84 -10.93 0.81 2.40
C THR A 84 -10.87 2.16 1.66
N GLY A 85 -12.02 2.80 1.46
CA GLY A 85 -12.20 3.98 0.62
C GLY A 85 -11.97 3.70 -0.86
N TYR A 86 -11.98 2.43 -1.28
CA TYR A 86 -11.78 2.04 -2.67
C TYR A 86 -12.92 2.57 -3.55
N ARG A 87 -12.54 3.23 -4.65
CA ARG A 87 -13.48 3.65 -5.70
C ARG A 87 -12.80 3.75 -7.04
N ARG A 88 -13.55 3.49 -8.11
CA ARG A 88 -13.16 3.84 -9.47
C ARG A 88 -13.41 5.32 -9.71
N LEU A 89 -12.61 5.94 -10.59
CA LEU A 89 -12.77 7.34 -10.97
C LEU A 89 -12.22 7.58 -12.38
N THR A 90 -12.52 8.74 -12.93
CA THR A 90 -11.86 9.26 -14.14
C THR A 90 -10.68 10.15 -13.75
N CYS A 91 -9.66 10.23 -14.60
CA CYS A 91 -8.50 11.10 -14.39
C CYS A 91 -8.25 11.93 -15.64
N SER A 92 -7.98 13.23 -15.44
CA SER A 92 -7.63 14.17 -16.51
C SER A 92 -6.45 15.03 -16.07
N ALA A 93 -5.47 15.20 -16.96
CA ALA A 93 -4.41 16.20 -16.82
C ALA A 93 -4.88 17.51 -17.45
N VAL A 94 -4.66 18.63 -16.75
CA VAL A 94 -5.15 19.94 -17.16
C VAL A 94 -3.97 20.91 -17.28
N ALA A 95 -3.82 21.52 -18.46
CA ALA A 95 -2.82 22.55 -18.69
C ALA A 95 -3.40 23.93 -18.33
N VAL A 96 -2.67 24.70 -17.51
CA VAL A 96 -3.05 26.05 -17.09
C VAL A 96 -2.08 27.05 -17.70
N GLY A 97 -2.61 28.03 -18.43
CA GLY A 97 -1.83 29.12 -19.00
C GLY A 97 -1.57 30.23 -17.98
N GLY A 98 -0.36 30.79 -17.99
CA GLY A 98 -0.01 31.97 -17.20
C GLY A 98 -0.55 33.25 -17.83
N GLY A 99 -1.84 33.53 -17.68
CA GLY A 99 -2.41 34.78 -18.18
C GLY A 99 -3.91 34.95 -17.96
N GLY A 100 -4.27 35.68 -16.90
CA GLY A 100 -5.55 36.38 -16.74
C GLY A 100 -6.85 35.56 -16.65
N ARG A 101 -7.89 36.15 -16.05
CA ARG A 101 -9.27 35.67 -16.17
C ARG A 101 -9.65 35.60 -17.66
N ARG A 102 -9.97 34.41 -18.18
CA ARG A 102 -10.57 34.28 -19.52
C ARG A 102 -11.96 34.92 -19.52
N SER A 103 -12.29 35.63 -20.61
CA SER A 103 -13.64 36.14 -20.84
C SER A 103 -14.66 34.98 -20.87
N PRO A 104 -15.87 35.16 -20.33
CA PRO A 104 -16.87 34.09 -20.10
C PRO A 104 -17.46 33.43 -21.38
N ALA A 105 -16.94 33.72 -22.57
CA ALA A 105 -17.54 33.34 -23.85
C ALA A 105 -16.96 32.06 -24.49
N GLN A 106 -15.96 31.42 -23.88
CA GLN A 106 -15.31 30.24 -24.48
C GLN A 106 -15.87 28.97 -23.87
N LYS A 107 -16.45 28.07 -24.71
CA LYS A 107 -17.00 26.78 -24.29
C LYS A 107 -15.98 26.07 -23.38
N LYS A 108 -16.40 25.71 -22.16
CA LYS A 108 -15.57 24.93 -21.24
C LYS A 108 -15.24 23.57 -21.87
N LEU A 109 -14.03 23.07 -21.62
CA LEU A 109 -13.65 21.73 -22.07
C LEU A 109 -14.48 20.71 -21.29
N ASP A 110 -15.01 19.71 -22.00
CA ASP A 110 -15.80 18.65 -21.40
C ASP A 110 -14.94 17.91 -20.35
N ARG A 111 -15.47 17.60 -19.15
CA ARG A 111 -14.81 17.03 -17.95
C ARG A 111 -14.04 17.99 -17.02
N VAL A 112 -13.82 19.24 -17.41
CA VAL A 112 -13.19 20.26 -16.55
C VAL A 112 -14.05 21.52 -16.43
N GLU A 113 -15.37 21.34 -16.48
CA GLU A 113 -16.35 22.42 -16.38
C GLU A 113 -16.32 23.11 -15.00
N TRP A 114 -15.82 22.40 -13.99
CA TRP A 114 -15.58 22.91 -12.64
C TRP A 114 -14.40 23.89 -12.56
N ALA A 115 -13.51 23.92 -13.56
CA ALA A 115 -12.30 24.73 -13.54
C ALA A 115 -12.57 26.15 -14.08
N ASP A 116 -12.66 27.12 -13.18
CA ASP A 116 -12.86 28.55 -13.49
C ASP A 116 -11.55 29.35 -13.60
N PHE A 117 -10.42 28.66 -13.72
CA PHE A 117 -9.09 29.25 -13.90
C PHE A 117 -8.62 29.06 -15.34
N GLY A 118 -7.47 29.65 -15.72
CA GLY A 118 -6.95 29.73 -17.09
C GLY A 118 -6.56 28.39 -17.72
N VAL A 119 -7.47 27.41 -17.76
CA VAL A 119 -7.31 26.13 -18.43
C VAL A 119 -7.18 26.38 -19.92
N VAL A 120 -6.11 25.85 -20.50
CA VAL A 120 -5.79 25.97 -21.94
C VAL A 120 -5.76 24.61 -22.64
N GLY A 121 -5.80 23.51 -21.89
CA GLY A 121 -5.87 22.16 -22.44
C GLY A 121 -6.29 21.13 -21.40
N GLU A 122 -6.83 20.03 -21.88
CA GLU A 122 -7.21 18.84 -21.10
C GLU A 122 -6.74 17.61 -21.87
N GLN A 123 -6.27 16.61 -21.12
CA GLN A 123 -5.96 15.28 -21.64
C GLN A 123 -6.50 14.23 -20.67
N SER A 124 -7.39 13.36 -21.15
CA SER A 124 -7.82 12.19 -20.41
C SER A 124 -6.62 11.29 -20.09
N MET A 125 -6.46 10.97 -18.81
CA MET A 125 -5.39 10.13 -18.25
C MET A 125 -5.88 8.74 -17.84
N GLY A 126 -7.19 8.50 -17.91
CA GLY A 126 -7.82 7.20 -17.68
C GLY A 126 -9.27 7.34 -17.24
N ASP A 127 -9.99 6.22 -17.23
CA ASP A 127 -11.39 6.14 -16.82
C ASP A 127 -11.58 5.11 -15.69
N GLU A 128 -12.83 4.81 -15.35
CA GLU A 128 -13.16 3.90 -14.25
C GLU A 128 -12.64 2.47 -14.46
N SER A 129 -12.27 2.09 -15.69
CA SER A 129 -11.65 0.79 -15.98
C SER A 129 -10.16 0.77 -15.61
N SER A 130 -9.44 1.89 -15.72
CA SER A 130 -7.99 1.97 -15.55
C SER A 130 -7.51 2.79 -14.34
N ILE A 131 -8.39 3.58 -13.70
CA ILE A 131 -8.06 4.41 -12.55
C ILE A 131 -8.93 4.08 -11.33
N ALA A 132 -8.29 4.04 -10.17
CA ALA A 132 -8.93 3.87 -8.88
C ALA A 132 -8.24 4.71 -7.80
N GLN A 133 -8.89 4.83 -6.65
CA GLN A 133 -8.29 5.41 -5.47
C GLN A 133 -8.74 4.63 -4.23
N VAL A 134 -7.84 4.48 -3.26
CA VAL A 134 -8.16 4.04 -1.90
C VAL A 134 -7.96 5.19 -0.92
N HIS A 135 -8.54 5.08 0.28
CA HIS A 135 -8.13 5.92 1.38
C HIS A 135 -6.95 5.25 2.11
N PRO A 136 -5.71 5.79 2.08
CA PRO A 136 -4.54 5.04 2.51
C PRO A 136 -4.54 4.60 3.98
N ARG A 137 -5.03 5.46 4.89
CA ARG A 137 -5.22 5.08 6.31
C ARG A 137 -6.22 3.94 6.48
N LEU A 138 -7.43 4.08 5.93
CA LEU A 138 -8.47 3.05 6.01
C LEU A 138 -8.01 1.71 5.43
N LEU A 139 -7.36 1.69 4.26
CA LEU A 139 -6.77 0.47 3.70
C LEU A 139 -5.77 -0.18 4.67
N THR A 140 -4.88 0.63 5.26
CA THR A 140 -3.85 0.13 6.18
C THR A 140 -4.47 -0.43 7.47
N GLU A 141 -5.51 0.22 7.98
CA GLU A 141 -6.26 -0.21 9.16
C GLU A 141 -7.05 -1.51 8.91
N ALA A 142 -7.70 -1.63 7.75
CA ALA A 142 -8.43 -2.82 7.35
C ALA A 142 -7.49 -4.03 7.19
N LEU A 143 -6.34 -3.83 6.52
CA LEU A 143 -5.30 -4.86 6.39
C LEU A 143 -4.77 -5.31 7.75
N PHE A 144 -4.44 -4.36 8.63
CA PHE A 144 -3.94 -4.70 9.96
C PHE A 144 -5.00 -5.41 10.81
N SER A 145 -6.27 -4.99 10.71
CA SER A 145 -7.37 -5.64 11.42
C SER A 145 -7.55 -7.09 10.97
N ALA A 146 -7.50 -7.35 9.67
CA ALA A 146 -7.51 -8.72 9.14
C ALA A 146 -6.27 -9.53 9.56
N ALA A 147 -5.07 -8.93 9.53
CA ALA A 147 -3.85 -9.57 9.99
C ALA A 147 -3.91 -9.94 11.48
N LYS A 148 -4.47 -9.05 12.31
CA LYS A 148 -4.64 -9.26 13.75
C LYS A 148 -5.56 -10.44 14.06
N ASN A 149 -6.62 -10.63 13.27
CA ASN A 149 -7.49 -11.82 13.38
C ASN A 149 -6.72 -13.13 13.11
N ASN A 150 -5.61 -13.06 12.36
CA ASN A 150 -4.71 -14.19 12.08
C ASN A 150 -3.48 -14.21 13.00
N GLY A 151 -3.53 -13.51 14.14
CA GLY A 151 -2.48 -13.55 15.16
C GLY A 151 -1.31 -12.59 14.93
N ALA A 152 -1.45 -11.60 14.04
CA ALA A 152 -0.48 -10.51 13.98
C ALA A 152 -0.62 -9.56 15.19
N THR A 153 0.50 -9.01 15.65
CA THR A 153 0.53 -8.02 16.74
C THR A 153 1.26 -6.75 16.30
N LEU A 154 0.99 -5.63 16.96
CA LEU A 154 1.70 -4.37 16.77
C LEU A 154 2.33 -3.93 18.09
N THR A 155 3.63 -3.66 18.06
CA THR A 155 4.38 -3.08 19.17
C THR A 155 4.86 -1.70 18.77
N VAL A 156 4.56 -0.69 19.60
CA VAL A 156 5.15 0.64 19.43
C VAL A 156 6.57 0.60 20.00
N GLY A 157 7.56 0.84 19.13
CA GLY A 157 8.98 0.71 19.48
C GLY A 157 9.90 0.96 18.30
N GLU A 158 11.18 1.10 18.57
CA GLU A 158 12.22 1.31 17.56
C GLU A 158 13.10 0.07 17.46
N VAL A 159 13.37 -0.38 16.23
CA VAL A 159 14.34 -1.44 15.97
C VAL A 159 15.69 -0.77 15.76
N ASP A 160 16.60 -0.98 16.70
CA ASP A 160 17.94 -0.37 16.74
C ASP A 160 19.03 -1.27 16.13
N GLY A 161 18.75 -2.56 15.98
CA GLY A 161 19.66 -3.53 15.37
C GLY A 161 19.04 -4.91 15.25
N PHE A 162 19.87 -5.86 14.83
CA PHE A 162 19.49 -7.27 14.75
C PHE A 162 20.71 -8.14 15.06
N VAL A 163 20.45 -9.36 15.54
CA VAL A 163 21.49 -10.32 15.92
C VAL A 163 21.38 -11.52 14.99
N TYR A 164 22.51 -11.95 14.42
CA TYR A 164 22.59 -13.21 13.71
C TYR A 164 22.78 -14.36 14.71
N GLY A 165 21.89 -15.34 14.69
CA GLY A 165 22.13 -16.63 15.35
C GLY A 165 23.18 -17.41 14.57
N GLN A 166 24.20 -17.95 15.25
CA GLN A 166 25.03 -19.00 14.67
C GLN A 166 24.12 -20.23 14.51
N GLY A 167 23.86 -20.68 13.29
CA GLY A 167 23.11 -21.91 13.07
C GLY A 167 23.81 -23.05 13.79
N THR A 168 23.13 -23.76 14.69
CA THR A 168 23.63 -25.00 15.26
C THR A 168 23.71 -26.02 14.14
N GLY A 169 24.90 -26.14 13.53
CA GLY A 169 25.26 -27.26 12.68
C GLY A 169 25.37 -28.52 13.55
N GLU A 170 24.23 -29.11 13.91
CA GLU A 170 24.18 -30.51 14.30
C GLU A 170 24.14 -31.36 13.03
N ASP A 171 25.29 -31.48 12.37
CA ASP A 171 25.55 -32.64 11.52
C ASP A 171 25.74 -33.83 12.46
N ALA A 172 24.66 -34.58 12.63
CA ALA A 172 24.64 -35.84 13.33
C ALA A 172 25.61 -36.83 12.66
N GLY A 173 26.58 -37.30 13.44
CA GLY A 173 27.05 -38.69 13.47
C GLY A 173 27.57 -39.31 12.18
N GLY A 174 28.90 -39.40 12.09
CA GLY A 174 29.59 -40.31 11.18
C GLY A 174 30.94 -40.74 11.75
N GLY A 175 30.92 -41.45 12.88
CA GLY A 175 32.07 -42.16 13.41
C GLY A 175 31.99 -43.65 13.08
N ASP A 176 32.96 -44.13 12.30
CA ASP A 176 33.71 -45.37 12.51
C ASP A 176 34.95 -45.27 11.58
N GLY A 177 36.19 -45.40 12.01
CA GLY A 177 36.71 -46.41 12.94
C GLY A 177 37.49 -47.43 12.10
N GLY A 178 38.82 -47.26 12.05
CA GLY A 178 39.75 -48.20 11.41
C GLY A 178 40.21 -49.31 12.34
#